data_AF-A0A955W4V9-F1
#
_entry.id   AF-A0A955W4V9-F1
#
_cell.length_a   1.000
_cell.length_b   1.000
_cell.length_c   1.000
_cell.angle_alpha   90.00
_cell.angle_beta   90.00
_cell.angle_gamma   90.00
#
_symmetry.space_group_name_H-M   'P 1'
#
loop_
_entity.id
_entity.type
_entity.pdbx_description
1 polymer ?
#
loop_
_entity_poly.entity_id
_entity_poly.type
_entity_poly.pdbx_seq_one_letter_code
_entity_poly.pdbx_strand_id
1 'polypeptide(L)'
;MGTPEADLSGVLRRLRSRADDPLPAGPPPNPATTLANALDVPRAIALSDLLSSRASGPQTRGRLDGAFSEAGAPIVAETARQLTQVRARLMSALTRPRPAALADPLLLQAALRSHGLLGKVVDKGADKAALAAAAAELGAPLRDHFHQKVSFMRREVAWLRQDLSASVRLLGPEAAELAALDATLEAAMSLAITARVEDTLRQLDRAFVGGLRQALGKLPSATDDAPDLSRWLWPGGWLRGHLEDVRRLALSLYELEASGLRALVDSAARAGSPTENRT
;
A
#
# COMPACT_ATOMS: atom_id res chain seq x y z
N MET A 1 40.92 -14.43 10.44
CA MET A 1 40.57 -13.05 10.83
C MET A 1 40.24 -12.27 9.56
N GLY A 2 38.98 -11.94 9.38
CA GLY A 2 38.47 -11.08 8.31
C GLY A 2 37.06 -10.69 8.74
N THR A 3 36.88 -9.43 9.12
CA THR A 3 35.70 -8.93 9.84
C THR A 3 34.47 -8.80 8.92
N PRO A 4 33.24 -8.96 9.47
CA PRO A 4 31.96 -8.82 8.75
C PRO A 4 31.58 -7.35 8.41
N GLU A 5 32.55 -6.44 8.46
CA GLU A 5 32.38 -5.01 8.15
C GLU A 5 32.43 -4.71 6.64
N ALA A 6 32.89 -5.69 5.84
CA ALA A 6 33.06 -5.56 4.40
C ALA A 6 31.74 -5.66 3.59
N ASP A 7 30.66 -6.19 4.17
CA ASP A 7 29.42 -6.46 3.41
C ASP A 7 28.39 -5.32 3.49
N LEU A 8 28.39 -4.55 4.59
CA LEU A 8 27.50 -3.39 4.76
C LEU A 8 27.93 -2.18 3.93
N SER A 9 29.24 -1.98 3.73
CA SER A 9 29.77 -0.92 2.86
C SER A 9 29.40 -1.14 1.38
N GLY A 10 29.29 -2.40 0.94
CA GLY A 10 28.86 -2.75 -0.42
C GLY A 10 27.37 -2.52 -0.69
N VAL A 11 26.52 -2.61 0.35
CA VAL A 11 25.08 -2.35 0.26
C VAL A 11 24.78 -0.85 0.33
N LEU A 12 25.46 -0.10 1.22
CA LEU A 12 25.29 1.35 1.32
C LEU A 12 25.84 2.10 0.09
N ARG A 13 26.91 1.59 -0.55
CA ARG A 13 27.42 2.14 -1.82
C ARG A 13 26.43 1.93 -2.98
N ARG A 14 25.71 0.80 -3.02
CA ARG A 14 24.66 0.52 -4.03
C ARG A 14 23.41 1.37 -3.83
N LEU A 15 23.11 1.77 -2.59
CA LEU A 15 22.02 2.69 -2.29
C LEU A 15 22.38 4.14 -2.61
N ARG A 16 23.65 4.54 -2.47
CA ARG A 16 24.12 5.90 -2.77
C ARG A 16 24.34 6.16 -4.27
N SER A 17 24.63 5.13 -5.08
CA SER A 17 24.87 5.29 -6.53
C SER A 17 23.61 5.27 -7.41
N ARG A 18 22.41 5.08 -6.84
CA ARG A 18 21.13 5.19 -7.59
C ARG A 18 20.60 6.62 -7.74
N ALA A 19 21.36 7.60 -7.24
CA ALA A 19 21.01 9.02 -7.36
C ALA A 19 21.54 9.67 -8.66
N ASP A 20 22.49 9.06 -9.38
CA ASP A 20 23.21 9.73 -10.49
C ASP A 20 23.36 8.92 -11.81
N ASP A 21 22.64 7.82 -12.01
CA ASP A 21 22.64 7.08 -13.29
C ASP A 21 21.32 7.20 -14.06
N PRO A 22 21.35 7.24 -15.41
CA PRO A 22 20.17 7.41 -16.23
C PRO A 22 19.18 6.25 -16.00
N LEU A 23 17.92 6.61 -15.79
CA LEU A 23 16.83 5.69 -15.49
C LEU A 23 16.77 4.55 -16.53
N PRO A 24 16.63 3.28 -16.10
CA PRO A 24 16.59 2.14 -17.01
C PRO A 24 15.34 2.22 -17.90
N ALA A 25 15.51 1.92 -19.19
CA ALA A 25 14.45 1.76 -20.18
C ALA A 25 13.62 0.50 -19.86
N GLY A 26 12.74 0.62 -18.88
CA GLY A 26 11.72 -0.35 -18.54
C GLY A 26 10.51 0.37 -17.93
N PRO A 27 9.33 -0.26 -17.86
CA PRO A 27 8.22 0.33 -17.12
C PRO A 27 8.71 0.68 -15.70
N PRO A 28 8.33 1.85 -15.16
CA PRO A 28 8.78 2.28 -13.84
C PRO A 28 8.49 1.18 -12.81
N PRO A 29 9.36 0.96 -11.81
CA PRO A 29 9.18 -0.08 -10.81
C PRO A 29 7.78 0.05 -10.20
N ASN A 30 7.03 -1.05 -10.20
CA ASN A 30 5.64 -1.07 -9.73
C ASN A 30 5.60 -0.52 -8.28
N PRO A 31 4.85 0.57 -8.03
CA PRO A 31 4.80 1.22 -6.72
C PRO A 31 4.33 0.27 -5.61
N ALA A 32 3.52 -0.75 -5.94
CA ALA A 32 3.11 -1.78 -4.99
C ALA A 32 4.29 -2.63 -4.48
N THR A 33 5.23 -2.98 -5.36
CA THR A 33 6.44 -3.76 -4.99
C THR A 33 7.39 -2.91 -4.16
N THR A 34 7.55 -1.63 -4.52
CA THR A 34 8.32 -0.66 -3.74
C THR A 34 7.71 -0.40 -2.37
N LEU A 35 6.39 -0.45 -2.26
CA LEU A 35 5.67 -0.32 -0.99
C LEU A 35 5.83 -1.56 -0.11
N ALA A 36 5.64 -2.76 -0.64
CA ALA A 36 5.78 -4.02 0.08
C ALA A 36 7.20 -4.18 0.67
N ASN A 37 8.24 -4.00 -0.14
CA ASN A 37 9.63 -4.13 0.31
C ASN A 37 10.01 -3.10 1.38
N ALA A 38 9.46 -1.89 1.28
CA ALA A 38 9.74 -0.81 2.23
C ALA A 38 8.89 -0.89 3.50
N LEU A 39 7.97 -1.84 3.64
CA LEU A 39 7.21 -2.06 4.87
C LEU A 39 7.67 -3.30 5.61
N ASP A 40 8.17 -4.31 4.89
CA ASP A 40 8.81 -5.49 5.48
C ASP A 40 10.09 -5.11 6.26
N VAL A 41 10.91 -4.21 5.69
CA VAL A 41 12.17 -3.76 6.31
C VAL A 41 11.94 -2.92 7.58
N PRO A 42 11.09 -1.88 7.60
CA PRO A 42 10.78 -1.15 8.84
C PRO A 42 10.06 -1.99 9.88
N ARG A 43 9.21 -2.95 9.47
CA ARG A 43 8.55 -3.87 10.41
C ARG A 43 9.57 -4.78 11.08
N ALA A 44 10.56 -5.29 10.33
CA ALA A 44 11.67 -6.05 10.89
C ALA A 44 12.56 -5.21 11.82
N ILE A 45 12.84 -3.95 11.46
CA ILE A 45 13.64 -3.02 12.29
C ILE A 45 12.90 -2.67 13.59
N ALA A 46 11.62 -2.27 13.51
CA ALA A 46 10.82 -1.95 14.69
C ALA A 46 10.66 -3.15 15.63
N LEU A 47 10.51 -4.36 15.07
CA LEU A 47 10.51 -5.61 15.84
C LEU A 47 11.87 -5.86 16.50
N SER A 48 12.97 -5.64 15.79
CA SER A 48 14.33 -5.78 16.32
C SER A 48 14.59 -4.81 17.48
N ASP A 49 14.22 -3.54 17.36
CA ASP A 49 14.40 -2.52 18.39
C ASP A 49 13.53 -2.80 19.64
N LEU A 50 12.30 -3.31 19.43
CA LEU A 50 11.39 -3.69 20.51
C LEU A 50 11.85 -4.97 21.24
N LEU A 51 12.34 -5.98 20.50
CA LEU A 51 12.92 -7.19 21.10
C LEU A 51 14.24 -6.87 21.82
N SER A 52 15.06 -5.98 21.28
CA SER A 52 16.31 -5.54 21.91
C SER A 52 16.07 -4.74 23.20
N SER A 53 15.00 -3.94 23.25
CA SER A 53 14.61 -3.21 24.47
C SER A 53 13.93 -4.09 25.53
N ARG A 54 13.43 -5.28 25.18
CA ARG A 54 12.79 -6.25 26.09
C ARG A 54 13.64 -7.48 26.44
N ALA A 55 14.84 -7.62 25.89
CA ALA A 55 15.75 -8.75 26.18
C ALA A 55 16.14 -8.90 27.67
N SER A 56 15.68 -8.00 28.55
CA SER A 56 15.79 -8.07 30.01
C SER A 56 14.58 -8.71 30.72
N GLY A 57 13.56 -9.20 30.00
CA GLY A 57 12.32 -9.79 30.55
C GLY A 57 12.19 -11.33 30.38
N PRO A 58 11.26 -11.98 31.11
CA PRO A 58 11.07 -13.42 31.04
C PRO A 58 10.62 -13.88 29.64
N GLN A 59 11.23 -14.96 29.14
CA GLN A 59 10.99 -15.49 27.81
C GLN A 59 9.64 -16.22 27.72
N THR A 60 8.83 -15.85 26.73
CA THR A 60 7.58 -16.52 26.36
C THR A 60 7.89 -17.96 25.91
N ARG A 61 7.39 -18.95 26.66
CA ARG A 61 7.58 -20.40 26.40
C ARG A 61 6.45 -21.02 25.57
N GLY A 62 5.78 -20.23 24.74
CA GLY A 62 4.73 -20.72 23.84
C GLY A 62 5.32 -21.41 22.60
N ARG A 63 4.83 -22.60 22.26
CA ARG A 63 5.18 -23.31 21.02
C ARG A 63 4.54 -22.58 19.84
N LEU A 64 5.28 -21.67 19.19
CA LEU A 64 4.80 -20.91 18.02
C LEU A 64 4.49 -21.81 16.80
N ASP A 65 5.01 -23.04 16.82
CA ASP A 65 4.76 -24.11 15.84
C ASP A 65 3.88 -25.20 16.46
N GLY A 66 2.59 -25.23 16.10
CA GLY A 66 1.60 -26.17 16.63
C GLY A 66 0.20 -25.99 16.02
N ALA A 67 -0.69 -26.96 16.25
CA ALA A 67 -2.10 -26.82 15.90
C ALA A 67 -2.77 -25.71 16.74
N PHE A 68 -3.84 -25.12 16.22
CA PHE A 68 -4.62 -24.14 16.98
C PHE A 68 -5.28 -24.81 18.19
N SER A 69 -5.35 -24.09 19.31
CA SER A 69 -6.18 -24.49 20.45
C SER A 69 -7.66 -24.55 20.05
N GLU A 70 -8.44 -25.36 20.77
CA GLU A 70 -9.89 -25.50 20.54
C GLU A 70 -10.62 -24.15 20.68
N ALA A 71 -10.19 -23.33 21.65
CA ALA A 71 -10.70 -21.98 21.84
C ALA A 71 -10.19 -20.97 20.80
N GLY A 72 -8.98 -21.17 20.24
CA GLY A 72 -8.37 -20.28 19.26
C GLY A 72 -8.86 -20.49 17.83
N ALA A 73 -9.19 -21.73 17.44
CA ALA A 73 -9.69 -22.08 16.10
C ALA A 73 -10.89 -21.23 15.61
N PRO A 74 -11.95 -20.98 16.41
CA PRO A 74 -13.06 -20.14 15.97
C PRO A 74 -12.66 -18.67 15.77
N ILE A 75 -11.72 -18.14 16.57
CA ILE A 75 -11.23 -16.76 16.43
C ILE A 75 -10.44 -16.60 15.12
N VAL A 76 -9.61 -17.58 14.76
CA VAL A 76 -8.89 -17.62 13.47
C VAL A 76 -9.87 -17.62 12.30
N ALA A 77 -10.89 -18.49 12.36
CA ALA A 77 -11.89 -18.61 11.30
C ALA A 77 -12.71 -17.31 11.12
N GLU A 78 -13.13 -16.70 12.22
CA GLU A 78 -13.85 -15.43 12.19
C GLU A 78 -12.98 -14.29 11.65
N THR A 79 -11.72 -14.21 12.07
CA THR A 79 -10.74 -13.24 11.57
C THR A 79 -10.58 -13.35 10.05
N ALA A 80 -10.41 -14.57 9.53
CA ALA A 80 -10.28 -14.81 8.10
C ALA A 80 -11.54 -14.37 7.34
N ARG A 81 -12.73 -14.64 7.89
CA ARG A 81 -14.02 -14.22 7.33
C ARG A 81 -14.15 -12.70 7.27
N GLN A 82 -13.89 -12.01 8.39
CA GLN A 82 -14.00 -10.55 8.48
C GLN A 82 -13.00 -9.84 7.55
N LEU A 83 -11.76 -10.30 7.52
CA LEU A 83 -10.75 -9.79 6.58
C LEU A 83 -11.21 -9.98 5.13
N THR A 84 -11.73 -11.15 4.77
CA THR A 84 -12.26 -11.40 3.42
C THR A 84 -13.40 -10.43 3.06
N GLN A 85 -14.28 -10.11 4.01
CA GLN A 85 -15.34 -9.12 3.80
C GLN A 85 -14.78 -7.71 3.59
N VAL A 86 -13.80 -7.27 4.39
CA VAL A 86 -13.13 -5.96 4.20
C VAL A 86 -12.47 -5.88 2.83
N ARG A 87 -11.76 -6.94 2.41
CA ARG A 87 -11.15 -7.02 1.07
C ARG A 87 -12.20 -6.88 -0.03
N ALA A 88 -13.32 -7.60 0.07
CA ALA A 88 -14.40 -7.56 -0.91
C ALA A 88 -15.04 -6.16 -1.00
N ARG A 89 -15.26 -5.50 0.16
CA ARG A 89 -15.77 -4.12 0.23
C ARG A 89 -14.79 -3.13 -0.41
N LEU A 90 -13.50 -3.23 -0.09
CA LEU A 90 -12.45 -2.40 -0.71
C LEU A 90 -12.44 -2.58 -2.23
N MET A 91 -12.45 -3.82 -2.71
CA MET A 91 -12.44 -4.11 -4.14
C MET A 91 -13.68 -3.61 -4.86
N SER A 92 -14.86 -3.79 -4.28
CA SER A 92 -16.10 -3.22 -4.80
C SER A 92 -16.03 -1.68 -4.86
N ALA A 93 -15.52 -1.04 -3.82
CA ALA A 93 -15.39 0.42 -3.74
C ALA A 93 -14.33 1.00 -4.70
N LEU A 94 -13.29 0.25 -5.02
CA LEU A 94 -12.28 0.64 -6.02
C LEU A 94 -12.71 0.37 -7.47
N THR A 95 -13.72 -0.49 -7.68
CA THR A 95 -14.22 -0.86 -9.01
C THR A 95 -15.48 -0.11 -9.44
N ARG A 96 -16.30 0.40 -8.50
CA ARG A 96 -17.54 1.13 -8.79
C ARG A 96 -17.38 2.65 -8.74
N PRO A 97 -18.15 3.35 -9.60
CA PRO A 97 -17.62 3.77 -10.89
C PRO A 97 -16.37 4.63 -10.72
N ARG A 98 -15.45 4.55 -11.69
CA ARG A 98 -14.27 5.42 -11.81
C ARG A 98 -14.68 6.87 -11.50
N PRO A 99 -13.81 7.71 -10.91
CA PRO A 99 -14.10 9.14 -10.75
C PRO A 99 -14.65 9.66 -12.08
N ALA A 100 -15.86 10.26 -12.07
CA ALA A 100 -16.61 10.55 -13.31
C ALA A 100 -15.77 11.33 -14.34
N ALA A 101 -14.89 12.20 -13.86
CA ALA A 101 -13.90 12.95 -14.64
C ALA A 101 -12.93 12.10 -15.48
N LEU A 102 -12.62 10.87 -15.04
CA LEU A 102 -11.73 9.92 -15.72
C LEU A 102 -12.49 8.83 -16.48
N ALA A 103 -13.82 8.84 -16.42
CA ALA A 103 -14.68 7.90 -17.15
C ALA A 103 -15.15 8.47 -18.49
N ASP A 104 -15.10 9.80 -18.66
CA ASP A 104 -15.61 10.51 -19.83
C ASP A 104 -14.46 11.08 -20.68
N PRO A 105 -14.25 10.56 -21.91
CA PRO A 105 -13.30 11.12 -22.88
C PRO A 105 -13.49 12.61 -23.17
N LEU A 106 -14.73 13.13 -23.09
CA LEU A 106 -15.02 14.55 -23.34
C LEU A 106 -14.50 15.44 -22.22
N LEU A 107 -14.62 15.02 -20.96
CA LEU A 107 -14.05 15.73 -19.81
C LEU A 107 -12.52 15.72 -19.85
N LEU A 108 -11.92 14.59 -20.21
CA LEU A 108 -10.47 14.49 -20.43
C LEU A 108 -10.02 15.46 -21.52
N GLN A 109 -10.74 15.53 -22.63
CA GLN A 109 -10.41 16.42 -23.74
C GLN A 109 -10.59 17.90 -23.36
N ALA A 110 -11.65 18.24 -22.63
CA ALA A 110 -11.90 19.59 -22.15
C ALA A 110 -10.77 20.09 -21.22
N ALA A 111 -10.32 19.25 -20.28
CA ALA A 111 -9.19 19.57 -19.41
C ALA A 111 -7.88 19.73 -20.21
N LEU A 112 -7.58 18.84 -21.15
CA LEU A 112 -6.37 19.00 -21.97
C LEU A 112 -6.41 20.25 -22.88
N ARG A 113 -7.60 20.63 -23.34
CA ARG A 113 -7.83 21.84 -24.14
C ARG A 113 -7.64 23.11 -23.31
N SER A 114 -8.15 23.15 -22.07
CA SER A 114 -8.00 24.31 -21.18
C SER A 114 -6.53 24.59 -20.83
N HIS A 115 -5.70 23.55 -20.76
CA HIS A 115 -4.25 23.65 -20.56
C HIS A 115 -3.44 23.79 -21.87
N GLY A 116 -4.11 23.82 -23.02
CA GLY A 116 -3.45 24.02 -24.32
C GLY A 116 -2.50 22.90 -24.75
N LEU A 117 -2.76 21.67 -24.29
CA LEU A 117 -1.91 20.47 -24.50
C LEU A 117 -2.33 19.62 -25.71
N LEU A 118 -3.52 19.87 -26.29
CA LEU A 118 -3.95 19.18 -27.50
C LEU A 118 -3.21 19.71 -28.73
N GLY A 119 -2.65 18.81 -29.55
CA GLY A 119 -1.96 19.14 -30.81
C GLY A 119 -0.55 19.70 -30.65
N LYS A 120 0.05 19.66 -29.45
CA LYS A 120 1.41 20.15 -29.19
C LYS A 120 2.35 19.04 -28.71
N VAL A 121 3.60 19.09 -29.16
CA VAL A 121 4.69 18.28 -28.60
C VAL A 121 5.18 18.96 -27.33
N VAL A 122 5.11 18.27 -26.19
CA VAL A 122 5.50 18.78 -24.87
C VAL A 122 7.02 18.67 -24.69
N ASP A 123 7.76 19.68 -25.14
CA ASP A 123 9.25 19.69 -25.09
C ASP A 123 9.85 20.86 -24.29
N LYS A 124 9.13 21.98 -24.08
CA LYS A 124 9.69 23.19 -23.46
C LYS A 124 9.20 23.43 -22.02
N GLY A 125 9.87 24.34 -21.31
CA GLY A 125 9.60 24.65 -19.90
C GLY A 125 8.16 25.09 -19.59
N ALA A 126 7.54 25.89 -20.46
CA ALA A 126 6.12 26.27 -20.31
C ALA A 126 5.18 25.08 -20.50
N ASP A 127 5.50 24.16 -21.41
CA ASP A 127 4.71 22.95 -21.65
C ASP A 127 4.81 21.98 -20.46
N LYS A 128 5.95 21.95 -19.76
CA LYS A 128 6.11 21.17 -18.52
C LYS A 128 5.23 21.69 -17.38
N ALA A 129 5.08 23.00 -17.25
CA ALA A 129 4.19 23.60 -16.25
C ALA A 129 2.71 23.32 -16.56
N ALA A 130 2.31 23.48 -17.82
CA ALA A 130 0.97 23.15 -18.28
C ALA A 130 0.65 21.65 -18.12
N LEU A 131 1.62 20.76 -18.43
CA LEU A 131 1.50 19.33 -18.20
C LEU A 131 1.30 19.01 -16.71
N ALA A 132 2.08 19.62 -15.82
CA ALA A 132 1.96 19.39 -14.39
C ALA A 132 0.60 19.88 -13.85
N ALA A 133 0.11 21.02 -14.32
CA ALA A 133 -1.20 21.56 -13.95
C ALA A 133 -2.35 20.66 -14.44
N ALA A 134 -2.33 20.24 -15.71
CA ALA A 134 -3.30 19.31 -16.25
C ALA A 134 -3.27 17.96 -15.53
N ALA A 135 -2.07 17.45 -15.23
CA ALA A 135 -1.91 16.21 -14.48
C ALA A 135 -2.46 16.32 -13.05
N ALA A 136 -2.28 17.46 -12.39
CA ALA A 136 -2.84 17.72 -11.06
C ALA A 136 -4.37 17.75 -11.10
N GLU A 137 -4.97 18.44 -12.07
CA GLU A 137 -6.42 18.50 -12.26
C GLU A 137 -7.02 17.12 -12.56
N LEU A 138 -6.47 16.41 -13.54
CA LEU A 138 -6.95 15.09 -13.94
C LEU A 138 -6.67 14.02 -12.89
N GLY A 139 -5.55 14.13 -12.18
CA GLY A 139 -5.13 13.17 -11.16
C GLY A 139 -5.79 13.38 -9.79
N ALA A 140 -6.26 14.59 -9.47
CA ALA A 140 -6.86 14.90 -8.16
C ALA A 140 -8.05 13.98 -7.81
N PRO A 141 -9.05 13.76 -8.68
CA PRO A 141 -10.15 12.84 -8.38
C PRO A 141 -9.70 11.40 -8.08
N LEU A 142 -8.64 10.94 -8.73
CA LEU A 142 -8.07 9.61 -8.49
C LEU A 142 -7.36 9.52 -7.14
N ARG A 143 -6.56 10.54 -6.82
CA ARG A 143 -5.85 10.68 -5.56
C ARG A 143 -6.82 10.71 -4.39
N ASP A 144 -7.87 11.50 -4.49
CA ASP A 144 -8.89 11.65 -3.44
C ASP A 144 -9.66 10.36 -3.25
N HIS A 145 -10.05 9.70 -4.35
CA HIS A 145 -10.72 8.40 -4.28
C HIS A 145 -9.82 7.34 -3.62
N PHE A 146 -8.55 7.24 -4.03
CA PHE A 146 -7.59 6.33 -3.41
C PHE A 146 -7.42 6.63 -1.91
N HIS A 147 -7.16 7.88 -1.55
CA HIS A 147 -6.96 8.30 -0.16
C HIS A 147 -8.18 8.00 0.70
N GLN A 148 -9.38 8.28 0.19
CA GLN A 148 -10.64 7.99 0.89
C GLN A 148 -10.81 6.47 1.12
N LYS A 149 -10.58 5.64 0.09
CA LYS A 149 -10.78 4.18 0.20
C LYS A 149 -9.72 3.51 1.07
N VAL A 150 -8.46 3.93 0.97
CA VAL A 150 -7.39 3.43 1.85
C VAL A 150 -7.65 3.86 3.29
N SER A 151 -8.01 5.12 3.54
CA SER A 151 -8.33 5.60 4.90
C SER A 151 -9.54 4.89 5.51
N PHE A 152 -10.55 4.58 4.70
CA PHE A 152 -11.67 3.74 5.13
C PHE A 152 -11.20 2.32 5.51
N MET A 153 -10.44 1.66 4.64
CA MET A 153 -9.92 0.31 4.89
C MET A 153 -9.05 0.25 6.15
N ARG A 154 -8.12 1.18 6.33
CA ARG A 154 -7.23 1.22 7.50
C ARG A 154 -8.02 1.35 8.79
N ARG A 155 -9.09 2.17 8.78
CA ARG A 155 -10.01 2.25 9.93
C ARG A 155 -10.67 0.91 10.18
N GLU A 156 -11.26 0.27 9.18
CA GLU A 156 -11.88 -1.05 9.35
C GLU A 156 -10.90 -2.08 9.92
N VAL A 157 -9.66 -2.14 9.44
CA VAL A 157 -8.63 -3.06 9.95
C VAL A 157 -8.24 -2.70 11.39
N ALA A 158 -8.13 -1.42 11.74
CA ALA A 158 -7.85 -0.99 13.10
C ALA A 158 -8.99 -1.37 14.08
N TRP A 159 -10.25 -1.20 13.66
CA TRP A 159 -11.41 -1.65 14.41
C TRP A 159 -11.40 -3.17 14.62
N LEU A 160 -11.14 -3.94 13.56
CA LEU A 160 -11.00 -5.39 13.66
C LEU A 160 -9.87 -5.80 14.62
N ARG A 161 -8.72 -5.13 14.56
CA ARG A 161 -7.61 -5.39 15.47
C ARG A 161 -8.00 -5.14 16.93
N GLN A 162 -8.75 -4.08 17.23
CA GLN A 162 -9.20 -3.80 18.60
C GLN A 162 -10.17 -4.87 19.12
N ASP A 163 -11.16 -5.26 18.31
CA ASP A 163 -12.15 -6.29 18.66
C ASP A 163 -11.49 -7.66 18.87
N LEU A 164 -10.58 -8.03 17.97
CA LEU A 164 -9.82 -9.27 18.06
C LEU A 164 -8.82 -9.27 19.21
N SER A 165 -8.21 -8.13 19.55
CA SER A 165 -7.32 -8.01 20.71
C SER A 165 -8.05 -8.36 22.01
N ALA A 166 -9.31 -7.95 22.15
CA ALA A 166 -10.14 -8.32 23.30
C ALA A 166 -10.40 -9.84 23.34
N SER A 167 -10.75 -10.43 22.20
CA SER A 167 -11.01 -11.87 22.07
C SER A 167 -9.75 -12.72 22.32
N VAL A 168 -8.60 -12.27 21.82
CA VAL A 168 -7.30 -12.93 21.98
C VAL A 168 -6.86 -12.97 23.44
N ARG A 169 -7.08 -11.90 24.22
CA ARG A 169 -6.71 -11.87 25.64
C ARG A 169 -7.44 -12.92 26.48
N LEU A 170 -8.61 -13.38 26.03
CA LEU A 170 -9.38 -14.44 26.69
C LEU A 170 -8.79 -15.84 26.49
N LEU A 171 -7.84 -16.01 25.56
CA LEU A 171 -7.17 -17.30 25.31
C LEU A 171 -6.10 -17.64 26.36
N GLY A 172 -5.81 -16.72 27.29
CA GLY A 172 -4.86 -16.94 28.38
C GLY A 172 -3.73 -15.91 28.44
N PRO A 173 -2.82 -16.03 29.43
CA PRO A 173 -1.80 -15.03 29.73
C PRO A 173 -0.81 -14.82 28.58
N GLU A 174 -0.37 -15.89 27.92
CA GLU A 174 0.58 -15.81 26.80
C GLU A 174 -0.02 -15.08 25.59
N ALA A 175 -1.30 -15.33 25.30
CA ALA A 175 -2.05 -14.63 24.26
C ALA A 175 -2.29 -13.15 24.62
N ALA A 176 -2.51 -12.84 25.89
CA ALA A 176 -2.64 -11.46 26.37
C ALA A 176 -1.33 -10.67 26.25
N GLU A 177 -0.18 -11.30 26.52
CA GLU A 177 1.14 -10.69 26.31
C GLU A 177 1.39 -10.39 24.82
N LEU A 178 1.04 -11.32 23.92
CA LEU A 178 1.10 -11.11 22.48
C LEU A 178 0.21 -9.94 22.02
N ALA A 179 -1.00 -9.83 22.55
CA ALA A 179 -1.90 -8.73 22.26
C ALA A 179 -1.35 -7.36 22.74
N ALA A 180 -0.65 -7.33 23.89
CA ALA A 180 0.00 -6.11 24.39
C ALA A 180 1.22 -5.71 23.55
N LEU A 181 1.99 -6.71 23.07
CA LEU A 181 3.09 -6.49 22.12
C LEU A 181 2.59 -5.91 20.79
N ASP A 182 1.53 -6.48 20.22
CA ASP A 182 0.93 -5.98 18.98
C ASP A 182 0.46 -4.53 19.12
N ALA A 183 -0.23 -4.17 20.21
CA ALA A 183 -0.66 -2.79 20.43
C ALA A 183 0.53 -1.80 20.46
N THR A 184 1.66 -2.22 21.03
CA THR A 184 2.87 -1.38 21.08
C THR A 184 3.50 -1.25 19.69
N LEU A 185 3.59 -2.36 18.94
CA LEU A 185 4.11 -2.37 17.57
C LEU A 185 3.24 -1.54 16.62
N GLU A 186 1.92 -1.67 16.72
CA GLU A 186 0.96 -0.92 15.93
C GLU A 186 1.13 0.59 16.14
N ALA A 187 1.20 1.03 17.39
CA ALA A 187 1.40 2.44 17.72
C ALA A 187 2.73 2.98 17.16
N ALA A 188 3.81 2.20 17.27
CA ALA A 188 5.12 2.58 16.74
C ALA A 188 5.13 2.66 15.21
N MET A 189 4.41 1.76 14.53
CA MET A 189 4.39 1.68 13.06
C MET A 189 3.37 2.61 12.41
N SER A 190 2.33 3.05 13.12
CA SER A 190 1.23 3.82 12.54
C SER A 190 1.69 5.13 11.87
N LEU A 191 2.68 5.81 12.47
CA LEU A 191 3.29 7.02 11.89
C LEU A 191 4.06 6.68 10.60
N ALA A 192 4.86 5.61 10.61
CA ALA A 192 5.64 5.17 9.45
C ALA A 192 4.76 4.74 8.27
N ILE A 193 3.67 4.02 8.54
CA ILE A 193 2.68 3.63 7.52
C ILE A 193 2.02 4.88 6.92
N THR A 194 1.65 5.85 7.75
CA THR A 194 1.02 7.10 7.28
C THR A 194 1.95 7.90 6.39
N ALA A 195 3.19 8.14 6.82
CA ALA A 195 4.21 8.79 5.99
C ALA A 195 4.46 8.03 4.68
N ARG A 196 4.42 6.70 4.71
CA ARG A 196 4.60 5.87 3.52
C ARG A 196 3.44 5.98 2.54
N VAL A 197 2.20 6.06 3.02
CA VAL A 197 1.02 6.30 2.16
C VAL A 197 1.16 7.64 1.45
N GLU A 198 1.60 8.69 2.13
CA GLU A 198 1.85 10.00 1.52
C GLU A 198 2.93 9.95 0.44
N ASP A 199 4.06 9.30 0.72
CA ASP A 199 5.14 9.12 -0.27
C ASP A 199 4.68 8.34 -1.50
N THR A 200 3.77 7.38 -1.29
CA THR A 200 3.20 6.58 -2.35
C THR A 200 2.26 7.40 -3.23
N LEU A 201 1.46 8.28 -2.64
CA LEU A 201 0.65 9.25 -3.38
C LEU A 201 1.53 10.16 -4.25
N ARG A 202 2.65 10.65 -3.71
CA ARG A 202 3.62 11.45 -4.49
C ARG A 202 4.22 10.66 -5.66
N GLN A 203 4.47 9.36 -5.47
CA GLN A 203 4.97 8.49 -6.54
C GLN A 203 3.91 8.24 -7.62
N LEU A 204 2.65 8.03 -7.22
CA LEU A 204 1.53 7.91 -8.15
C LEU A 204 1.37 9.18 -9.00
N ASP A 205 1.47 10.36 -8.40
CA ASP A 205 1.41 11.63 -9.13
C ASP A 205 2.52 11.72 -10.19
N ARG A 206 3.76 11.39 -9.81
CA ARG A 206 4.90 11.39 -10.75
C ARG A 206 4.69 10.38 -11.89
N ALA A 207 4.18 9.19 -11.57
CA ALA A 207 3.87 8.17 -12.56
C ALA A 207 2.75 8.63 -13.51
N PHE A 208 1.73 9.30 -12.99
CA PHE A 208 0.63 9.86 -13.77
C PHE A 208 1.11 10.95 -14.73
N VAL A 209 1.92 11.91 -14.26
CA VAL A 209 2.54 12.95 -15.09
C VAL A 209 3.38 12.31 -16.22
N GLY A 210 4.20 11.32 -15.89
CA GLY A 210 5.02 10.60 -16.85
C GLY A 210 4.18 9.86 -17.91
N GLY A 211 3.13 9.18 -17.48
CA GLY A 211 2.19 8.48 -18.36
C GLY A 211 1.42 9.43 -19.27
N LEU A 212 0.92 10.54 -18.73
CA LEU A 212 0.22 11.57 -19.48
C LEU A 212 1.12 12.18 -20.56
N ARG A 213 2.37 12.51 -20.22
CA ARG A 213 3.36 13.01 -21.20
C ARG A 213 3.56 12.04 -22.36
N GLN A 214 3.76 10.76 -22.05
CA GLN A 214 3.95 9.72 -23.08
C GLN A 214 2.69 9.51 -23.93
N ALA A 215 1.51 9.59 -23.32
CA ALA A 215 0.24 9.45 -24.03
C ALA A 215 -0.01 10.61 -24.99
N LEU A 216 0.26 11.84 -24.55
CA LEU A 216 0.18 13.04 -25.38
C LEU A 216 1.14 12.96 -26.58
N GLY A 217 2.38 12.49 -26.37
CA GLY A 217 3.34 12.30 -27.45
C GLY A 217 2.98 11.22 -28.48
N LYS A 218 1.97 10.38 -28.21
CA LYS A 218 1.44 9.35 -29.12
C LYS A 218 0.18 9.80 -29.86
N LEU A 219 -0.36 10.99 -29.54
CA LEU A 219 -1.50 11.52 -30.26
C LEU A 219 -1.05 11.95 -31.68
N PRO A 220 -1.88 11.75 -32.71
CA PRO A 220 -1.59 12.24 -34.06
C PRO A 220 -1.35 13.76 -34.04
N SER A 221 -0.28 14.22 -34.71
CA SER A 221 0.00 15.66 -34.82
C SER A 221 -0.95 16.34 -35.84
N ALA A 222 -1.70 17.31 -35.34
CA ALA A 222 -2.04 18.59 -35.99
C ALA A 222 -3.13 18.69 -37.10
N THR A 223 -4.04 17.74 -37.28
CA THR A 223 -5.23 17.98 -38.15
C THR A 223 -6.59 17.68 -37.54
N ASP A 224 -6.67 17.01 -36.39
CA ASP A 224 -7.94 16.76 -35.69
C ASP A 224 -8.03 17.62 -34.42
N ASP A 225 -8.98 18.57 -34.41
CA ASP A 225 -9.32 19.39 -33.23
C ASP A 225 -9.91 18.56 -32.06
N ALA A 226 -10.17 17.27 -32.31
CA ALA A 226 -10.76 16.35 -31.37
C ALA A 226 -10.10 14.95 -31.43
N PRO A 227 -8.88 14.77 -30.89
CA PRO A 227 -8.27 13.44 -30.82
C PRO A 227 -9.15 12.50 -29.98
N ASP A 228 -9.35 11.28 -30.47
CA ASP A 228 -10.12 10.24 -29.77
C ASP A 228 -9.34 9.71 -28.56
N LEU A 229 -9.74 10.18 -27.37
CA LEU A 229 -9.16 9.76 -26.08
C LEU A 229 -9.78 8.47 -25.54
N SER A 230 -10.80 7.89 -26.18
CA SER A 230 -11.47 6.68 -25.71
C SER A 230 -10.50 5.49 -25.60
N ARG A 231 -9.48 5.45 -26.47
CA ARG A 231 -8.40 4.45 -26.47
C ARG A 231 -7.59 4.43 -25.18
N TRP A 232 -7.53 5.54 -24.44
CA TRP A 232 -6.85 5.57 -23.13
C TRP A 232 -7.60 4.75 -22.06
N LEU A 233 -8.92 4.56 -22.26
CA LEU A 233 -9.82 3.85 -21.35
C LEU A 233 -10.08 2.39 -21.74
N TRP A 234 -9.67 1.98 -22.95
CA TRP A 234 -9.79 0.61 -23.46
C TRP A 234 -8.90 -0.39 -22.70
N PRO A 235 -9.16 -1.71 -22.81
CA PRO A 235 -8.20 -2.72 -22.38
C PRO A 235 -6.81 -2.45 -23.00
N GLY A 236 -5.76 -2.36 -22.17
CA GLY A 236 -4.41 -2.00 -22.62
C GLY A 236 -4.14 -0.50 -22.77
N GLY A 237 -5.15 0.36 -22.61
CA GLY A 237 -4.99 1.81 -22.54
C GLY A 237 -4.23 2.24 -21.28
N TRP A 238 -3.39 3.28 -21.39
CA TRP A 238 -2.51 3.70 -20.29
C TRP A 238 -3.28 4.16 -19.04
N LEU A 239 -4.39 4.90 -19.22
CA LEU A 239 -5.17 5.43 -18.09
C LEU A 239 -5.89 4.29 -17.37
N ARG A 240 -6.41 3.30 -18.11
CA ARG A 240 -6.92 2.06 -17.52
C ARG A 240 -5.84 1.28 -16.78
N GLY A 241 -4.63 1.20 -17.33
CA GLY A 241 -3.48 0.57 -16.67
C GLY A 241 -3.12 1.28 -15.35
N HIS A 242 -3.09 2.61 -15.36
CA HIS A 242 -2.82 3.40 -14.16
C HIS A 242 -3.87 3.19 -13.07
N LEU A 243 -5.17 3.14 -13.43
CA LEU A 243 -6.24 2.80 -12.48
C LEU A 243 -6.08 1.41 -11.88
N GLU A 244 -5.61 0.44 -12.67
CA GLU A 244 -5.32 -0.91 -12.20
C GLU A 244 -4.13 -0.93 -11.22
N ASP A 245 -3.08 -0.14 -11.47
CA ASP A 245 -1.94 0.01 -10.57
C ASP A 245 -2.37 0.62 -9.22
N VAL A 246 -3.21 1.65 -9.24
CA VAL A 246 -3.81 2.23 -8.03
C VAL A 246 -4.61 1.19 -7.24
N ARG A 247 -5.38 0.35 -7.94
CA ARG A 247 -6.14 -0.75 -7.31
C ARG A 247 -5.22 -1.78 -6.66
N ARG A 248 -4.18 -2.22 -7.37
CA ARG A 248 -3.17 -3.18 -6.87
C ARG A 248 -2.43 -2.63 -5.66
N LEU A 249 -2.14 -1.34 -5.67
CA LEU A 249 -1.49 -0.67 -4.55
C LEU A 249 -2.38 -0.66 -3.30
N ALA A 250 -3.64 -0.26 -3.43
CA ALA A 250 -4.59 -0.27 -2.31
C ALA A 250 -4.78 -1.68 -1.74
N LEU A 251 -4.82 -2.70 -2.61
CA LEU A 251 -4.83 -4.10 -2.21
C LEU A 251 -3.55 -4.53 -1.48
N SER A 252 -2.39 -4.09 -1.92
CA SER A 252 -1.11 -4.45 -1.31
C SER A 252 -0.98 -3.85 0.09
N LEU A 253 -1.43 -2.60 0.26
CA LEU A 253 -1.55 -1.96 1.58
C LEU A 253 -2.49 -2.75 2.50
N TYR A 254 -3.66 -3.14 1.99
CA TYR A 254 -4.59 -3.96 2.74
C TYR A 254 -3.99 -5.32 3.13
N GLU A 255 -3.38 -6.06 2.21
CA GLU A 255 -2.81 -7.38 2.51
C GLU A 255 -1.66 -7.29 3.51
N LEU A 256 -0.90 -6.20 3.49
CA LEU A 256 0.11 -5.96 4.52
C LEU A 256 -0.52 -5.80 5.91
N GLU A 257 -1.50 -4.91 6.06
CA GLU A 257 -2.14 -4.71 7.37
C GLU A 257 -2.88 -5.98 7.84
N ALA A 258 -3.57 -6.65 6.91
CA ALA A 258 -4.27 -7.91 7.16
C ALA A 258 -3.32 -9.05 7.53
N SER A 259 -2.15 -9.17 6.89
CA SER A 259 -1.16 -10.21 7.22
C SER A 259 -0.65 -10.06 8.64
N GLY A 260 -0.48 -8.82 9.12
CA GLY A 260 -0.09 -8.60 10.50
C GLY A 260 -1.15 -9.03 11.51
N LEU A 261 -2.41 -8.75 11.22
CA LEU A 261 -3.52 -9.20 12.07
C LEU A 261 -3.69 -10.73 12.04
N ARG A 262 -3.56 -11.37 10.87
CA ARG A 262 -3.56 -12.85 10.76
C ARG A 262 -2.44 -13.48 11.58
N ALA A 263 -1.22 -12.95 11.47
CA ALA A 263 -0.06 -13.46 12.21
C ALA A 263 -0.25 -13.35 13.73
N LEU A 264 -0.85 -12.26 14.21
CA LEU A 264 -1.19 -12.08 15.62
C LEU A 264 -2.17 -13.17 16.09
N VAL A 265 -3.31 -13.29 15.39
CA VAL A 265 -4.38 -14.21 15.78
C VAL A 265 -3.91 -15.66 15.69
N ASP A 266 -3.18 -16.03 14.63
CA ASP A 266 -2.62 -17.37 14.49
C ASP A 266 -1.64 -17.70 15.62
N SER A 267 -0.75 -16.77 15.96
CA SER A 267 0.23 -16.96 17.04
C SER A 267 -0.46 -17.06 18.39
N ALA A 268 -1.45 -16.21 18.66
CA ALA A 268 -2.22 -16.25 19.89
C ALA A 268 -3.10 -17.51 20.01
N ALA A 269 -3.71 -17.96 18.92
CA ALA A 269 -4.51 -19.17 18.88
C ALA A 269 -3.67 -20.43 19.15
N ARG A 270 -2.38 -20.42 18.80
CA ARG A 270 -1.41 -21.48 19.12
C ARG A 270 -0.86 -21.38 20.55
N ALA A 271 -0.62 -20.16 21.04
CA ALA A 271 -0.17 -19.91 22.41
C ALA A 271 -1.29 -20.10 23.46
N GLY A 272 -2.55 -20.02 23.04
CA GLY A 272 -3.70 -20.24 23.91
C GLY A 272 -3.63 -21.60 24.59
N SER A 273 -3.43 -21.59 25.91
CA SER A 273 -3.57 -22.77 26.75
C SER A 273 -4.97 -22.75 27.35
N PRO A 274 -5.70 -23.88 27.39
CA PRO A 274 -6.98 -23.92 28.09
C PRO A 274 -6.75 -23.43 29.52
N THR A 275 -7.44 -22.35 29.90
CA THR A 275 -7.48 -21.92 31.29
C THR A 275 -8.08 -23.08 32.09
N GLU A 276 -7.25 -23.79 32.85
CA GLU A 276 -7.72 -24.69 33.89
C GLU A 276 -8.63 -23.86 34.80
N ASN A 277 -9.93 -24.12 34.71
CA ASN A 277 -10.91 -23.67 35.69
C ASN A 277 -10.46 -24.21 37.05
N ARG A 278 -9.76 -23.39 37.84
CA ARG A 278 -9.60 -23.64 39.26
C ARG A 278 -10.94 -23.39 39.93
N THR A 279 -11.65 -24.50 40.14
CA THR A 279 -12.73 -24.67 41.14
C THR A 279 -12.29 -24.22 42.52
#